data_AF-A0A3N5IJD4-F1
#
_entry.id   AF-A0A3N5IJD4-F1
#
_cell.length_a   1.000
_cell.length_b   1.000
_cell.length_c   1.000
_cell.angle_alpha   90.00
_cell.angle_beta   90.00
_cell.angle_gamma   90.00
#
_symmetry.space_group_name_H-M   'P 1'
#
loop_
_entity.id
_entity.type
_entity.pdbx_description
1 polymer ?
#
loop_
_entity_poly.entity_id
_entity_poly.type
_entity_poly.pdbx_seq_one_letter_code
_entity_poly.pdbx_strand_id
1 'polypeptide(L)'
;MTHSLGFDLLARNPQPGDRSRRNDDRYLFLEVLLSARERLHISYVGQSIQDNSPRPPSVLVSELLDYLEAGYRISGKEIRGQLIRRHPLQAFSPEYFKQSPDARIFSYSTENLEAARQAQQHLPEGKPFIAQGLPVPPPEWKTVEVRQLIRFFGNPCQFILNQRLGIYLEEEAAIFEETEPFEVKGLDKYVLEQGLLERGSENRSLPATFPAVRAAGLLPHGRPGECFFQKSCRSIEDFLEELRPYREGGLLAPLEVDLALGAFRVVGRIEGLYPQGLLHFRYAKVKPKDRLRLWIRHLLVNRIGFPGYPDQARLFGQDKVRCYPPVPDSEALLMGLLDLYWRGLQKPLHFFPHTSWVYAEAIGKKKEKTEALKLSRGVWEGSDFNRGEDQDPYYQVCFEHRDPLDEEFETLAQNVFLPVLQCERKR
;
A
#
# COMPACT_ATOMS: atom_id res chain seq x y z
N MET A 1 4.92 -47.27 2.92
CA MET A 1 4.72 -48.43 3.82
C MET A 1 3.23 -48.71 3.88
N THR A 2 2.77 -49.83 3.33
CA THR A 2 1.40 -50.30 3.54
C THR A 2 1.27 -50.72 5.00
N HIS A 3 0.55 -49.93 5.80
CA HIS A 3 0.16 -50.34 7.15
C HIS A 3 -0.79 -51.54 7.02
N SER A 4 -0.28 -52.76 7.23
CA SER A 4 -1.14 -53.87 7.61
C SER A 4 -1.66 -53.57 9.01
N LEU A 5 -2.97 -53.73 9.22
CA LEU A 5 -3.55 -53.61 10.55
C LEU A 5 -2.79 -54.55 11.50
N GLY A 6 -2.43 -54.09 12.71
CA GLY A 6 -1.56 -54.85 13.61
C GLY A 6 -2.10 -56.23 14.03
N PHE A 7 -3.38 -56.50 13.77
CA PHE A 7 -4.09 -57.75 14.04
C PHE A 7 -4.32 -58.62 12.79
N ASP A 8 -3.78 -58.26 11.62
CA ASP A 8 -3.87 -59.07 10.41
C ASP A 8 -2.96 -60.30 10.52
N LEU A 9 -3.54 -61.43 10.95
CA LEU A 9 -2.82 -62.70 11.11
C LEU A 9 -2.40 -63.30 9.75
N LEU A 10 -3.10 -62.97 8.66
CA LEU A 10 -2.74 -63.41 7.31
C LEU A 10 -1.45 -62.70 6.85
N ALA A 11 -1.32 -61.40 7.13
CA ALA A 11 -0.09 -60.66 6.85
C ALA A 11 1.12 -61.17 7.65
N ARG A 12 0.92 -61.84 8.80
CA ARG A 12 2.00 -62.41 9.63
C ARG A 12 2.50 -63.76 9.09
N ASN A 13 1.64 -64.58 8.49
CA ASN A 13 1.97 -65.90 7.94
C ASN A 13 1.43 -66.06 6.50
N PRO A 14 1.96 -65.29 5.54
CA PRO A 14 1.44 -65.28 4.17
C PRO A 14 1.57 -66.66 3.50
N GLN A 15 0.51 -67.07 2.80
CA GLN A 15 0.42 -68.30 2.02
C GLN A 15 0.30 -68.00 0.52
N PRO A 16 0.64 -68.97 -0.36
CA PRO A 16 0.35 -68.85 -1.80
C PRO A 16 -1.14 -68.60 -2.05
N GLY A 17 -1.47 -67.53 -2.76
CA GLY A 17 -2.85 -67.11 -3.05
C GLY A 17 -3.32 -65.88 -2.24
N ASP A 18 -2.60 -65.52 -1.17
CA ASP A 18 -2.91 -64.32 -0.40
C ASP A 18 -2.61 -63.04 -1.21
N ARG A 19 -3.56 -62.10 -1.20
CA ARG A 19 -3.38 -60.81 -1.88
C ARG A 19 -2.48 -59.90 -1.07
N SER A 20 -1.58 -59.22 -1.76
CA SER A 20 -0.71 -58.21 -1.18
C SER A 20 -0.71 -56.99 -2.07
N ARG A 21 -1.19 -55.85 -1.57
CA ARG A 21 -1.21 -54.58 -2.32
C ARG A 21 0.16 -54.26 -2.94
N ARG A 22 1.24 -54.53 -2.20
CA ARG A 22 2.61 -54.33 -2.71
C ARG A 22 2.92 -55.24 -3.90
N ASN A 23 2.54 -56.51 -3.83
CA ASN A 23 2.79 -57.45 -4.93
C ASN A 23 1.89 -57.17 -6.12
N ASP A 24 0.62 -56.84 -5.86
CA ASP A 24 -0.36 -56.43 -6.87
C ASP A 24 0.15 -55.19 -7.64
N ASP A 25 0.62 -54.14 -6.95
CA ASP A 25 1.19 -52.93 -7.60
C ASP A 25 2.47 -53.24 -8.41
N ARG A 26 3.35 -54.09 -7.88
CA ARG A 26 4.55 -54.54 -8.62
C ARG A 26 4.18 -55.34 -9.87
N TYR A 27 3.17 -56.20 -9.75
CA TYR A 27 2.65 -56.99 -10.85
C TYR A 27 1.99 -56.12 -11.92
N LEU A 28 1.20 -55.11 -11.52
CA LEU A 28 0.63 -54.13 -12.44
C LEU A 28 1.71 -53.40 -13.26
N PHE A 29 2.84 -53.03 -12.63
CA PHE A 29 3.95 -52.42 -13.37
C PHE A 29 4.55 -53.38 -14.43
N LEU A 30 4.65 -54.67 -14.11
CA LEU A 30 5.06 -55.70 -15.07
C LEU A 30 4.03 -55.88 -16.19
N GLU A 31 2.73 -55.91 -15.86
CA GLU A 31 1.66 -55.97 -16.86
C GLU A 31 1.70 -54.78 -17.82
N VAL A 32 1.96 -53.57 -17.31
CA VAL A 32 2.14 -52.36 -18.14
C VAL A 32 3.31 -52.55 -19.12
N LEU A 33 4.44 -53.09 -18.66
CA LEU A 33 5.59 -53.38 -19.50
C LEU A 33 5.27 -54.42 -20.59
N LEU A 34 4.55 -55.49 -20.24
CA LEU A 34 4.17 -56.56 -21.16
C LEU A 34 3.06 -56.16 -22.15
N SER A 35 2.21 -55.21 -21.75
CA SER A 35 1.07 -54.75 -22.56
C SER A 35 1.47 -53.67 -23.58
N ALA A 36 2.53 -52.91 -23.31
CA ALA A 36 3.04 -51.90 -24.23
C ALA A 36 3.52 -52.55 -25.54
N ARG A 37 2.82 -52.27 -26.65
CA ARG A 37 3.13 -52.87 -27.97
C ARG A 37 4.18 -52.10 -28.75
N GLU A 38 4.06 -50.78 -28.77
CA GLU A 38 4.94 -49.91 -29.57
C GLU A 38 5.86 -49.07 -28.70
N ARG A 39 5.31 -48.38 -27.69
CA ARG A 39 6.05 -47.43 -26.85
C ARG A 39 5.56 -47.50 -25.41
N LEU A 40 6.50 -47.44 -24.48
CA LEU A 40 6.25 -47.28 -23.05
C LEU A 40 6.71 -45.88 -22.63
N HIS A 41 5.80 -45.09 -22.06
CA HIS A 41 6.10 -43.76 -21.53
C HIS A 41 5.96 -43.75 -20.01
N ILE A 42 7.03 -43.37 -19.30
CA ILE A 42 7.06 -43.28 -17.84
C ILE A 42 7.48 -41.86 -17.47
N SER A 43 6.70 -41.22 -16.59
CA SER A 43 7.00 -39.89 -16.06
C SER A 43 6.92 -39.88 -14.54
N TYR A 44 7.75 -39.06 -13.89
CA TYR A 44 7.71 -38.82 -12.46
C TYR A 44 8.18 -37.40 -12.14
N VAL A 45 7.79 -36.88 -10.97
CA VAL A 45 8.26 -35.59 -10.47
C VAL A 45 9.68 -35.77 -9.92
N GLY A 46 10.67 -35.32 -10.68
CA GLY A 46 12.09 -35.53 -10.35
C GLY A 46 12.70 -34.46 -9.43
N GLN A 47 12.01 -33.36 -9.17
CA GLN A 47 12.48 -32.26 -8.32
C GLN A 47 11.33 -31.63 -7.54
N SER A 48 11.63 -31.10 -6.36
CA SER A 48 10.71 -30.29 -5.56
C SER A 48 10.57 -28.88 -6.15
N ILE A 49 9.34 -28.37 -6.25
CA ILE A 49 9.08 -27.01 -6.76
C ILE A 49 9.50 -25.91 -5.76
N GLN A 50 9.67 -26.26 -4.48
CA GLN A 50 9.98 -25.30 -3.41
C GLN A 50 11.49 -25.05 -3.27
N ASP A 51 12.30 -26.12 -3.30
CA ASP A 51 13.73 -26.08 -2.96
C ASP A 51 14.63 -26.75 -4.00
N ASN A 52 14.06 -27.18 -5.13
CA ASN A 52 14.77 -27.83 -6.24
C ASN A 52 15.49 -29.15 -5.87
N SER A 53 15.22 -29.70 -4.68
CA SER A 53 15.81 -30.95 -4.21
C SER A 53 15.42 -32.13 -5.12
N PRO A 54 16.36 -33.05 -5.43
CA PRO A 54 16.08 -34.17 -6.31
C PRO A 54 15.15 -35.18 -5.63
N ARG A 55 14.16 -35.66 -6.38
CA ARG A 55 13.25 -36.72 -5.95
C ARG A 55 13.55 -37.98 -6.76
N PRO A 56 13.86 -39.11 -6.10
CA PRO A 56 14.11 -40.35 -6.81
C PRO A 56 12.81 -40.85 -7.45
N PRO A 57 12.90 -41.56 -8.58
CA PRO A 57 11.73 -42.25 -9.14
C PRO A 57 11.28 -43.39 -8.22
N SER A 58 10.12 -43.97 -8.53
CA SER A 58 9.67 -45.21 -7.88
C SER A 58 10.73 -46.30 -8.03
N VAL A 59 10.87 -47.15 -7.00
CA VAL A 59 11.84 -48.26 -6.98
C VAL A 59 11.68 -49.17 -8.22
N LEU A 60 10.47 -49.36 -8.73
CA LEU A 60 10.21 -50.18 -9.93
C LEU A 60 10.77 -49.57 -11.20
N VAL A 61 10.74 -48.24 -11.30
CA VAL A 61 11.34 -47.52 -12.42
C VAL A 61 12.86 -47.58 -12.31
N SER A 62 13.43 -47.49 -11.10
CA SER A 62 14.86 -47.71 -10.87
C SER A 62 15.29 -49.13 -11.24
N GLU A 63 14.57 -50.17 -10.80
CA GLU A 63 14.84 -51.58 -11.14
C GLU A 63 14.81 -51.80 -12.67
N LEU A 64 13.85 -51.18 -13.38
CA LEU A 64 13.78 -51.23 -14.84
C LEU A 64 14.98 -50.56 -15.50
N LEU A 65 15.39 -49.37 -15.02
CA LEU A 65 16.55 -48.66 -15.54
C LEU A 65 17.84 -49.45 -15.30
N ASP A 66 18.00 -50.04 -14.12
CA ASP A 66 19.15 -50.89 -13.77
C ASP A 66 19.22 -52.12 -14.69
N TYR A 67 18.09 -52.77 -14.96
CA TYR A 67 18.00 -53.91 -15.88
C TYR A 67 18.40 -53.54 -17.32
N LEU A 68 17.89 -52.41 -17.83
CA LEU A 68 18.22 -51.92 -19.16
C LEU A 68 19.71 -51.57 -19.30
N GLU A 69 20.30 -50.99 -18.25
CA GLU A 69 21.71 -50.63 -18.23
C GLU A 69 22.64 -51.85 -18.19
N ALA A 70 22.24 -52.92 -17.49
CA ALA A 70 22.98 -54.17 -17.46
C ALA A 70 22.87 -54.97 -18.78
N GLY A 71 21.70 -54.93 -19.44
CA GLY A 71 21.40 -55.76 -20.61
C GLY A 71 21.78 -55.17 -21.96
N TYR A 72 21.98 -53.85 -22.06
CA TYR A 72 22.18 -53.17 -23.33
C TYR A 72 23.43 -52.26 -23.31
N ARG A 73 23.92 -51.86 -24.48
CA ARG A 73 25.00 -50.87 -24.62
C ARG A 73 24.72 -49.92 -25.79
N ILE A 74 25.09 -48.65 -25.62
CA ILE A 74 25.01 -47.62 -26.67
C ILE A 74 26.43 -47.10 -26.91
N SER A 75 26.83 -46.99 -28.17
CA SER A 75 28.18 -46.56 -28.57
C SER A 75 28.52 -45.18 -27.97
N GLY A 76 29.45 -45.17 -27.01
CA GLY A 76 30.02 -43.95 -26.42
C GLY A 76 29.08 -43.13 -25.53
N LYS A 77 27.92 -43.67 -25.10
CA LYS A 77 26.95 -42.94 -24.26
C LYS A 77 26.35 -43.83 -23.16
N GLU A 78 26.06 -43.25 -22.00
CA GLU A 78 25.34 -43.92 -20.91
C GLU A 78 23.84 -44.07 -21.26
N ILE A 79 23.26 -45.24 -20.96
CA ILE A 79 21.86 -45.55 -21.26
C ILE A 79 20.91 -44.61 -20.51
N ARG A 80 21.14 -44.39 -19.20
CA ARG A 80 20.28 -43.50 -18.39
C ARG A 80 20.20 -42.09 -18.95
N GLY A 81 21.32 -41.53 -19.38
CA GLY A 81 21.37 -40.20 -20.00
C GLY A 81 20.64 -40.12 -21.35
N GLN A 82 20.40 -41.26 -22.01
CA GLN A 82 19.62 -41.32 -23.24
C GLN A 82 18.12 -41.51 -23.00
N LEU A 83 17.74 -42.22 -21.92
CA LEU A 83 16.35 -42.54 -21.59
C LEU A 83 15.67 -41.45 -20.74
N ILE A 84 16.39 -40.87 -19.78
CA ILE A 84 15.83 -39.90 -18.86
C ILE A 84 15.84 -38.52 -19.51
N ARG A 85 14.65 -37.95 -19.70
CA ARG A 85 14.47 -36.56 -20.17
C ARG A 85 14.02 -35.70 -19.02
N ARG A 86 14.78 -34.63 -18.73
CA ARG A 86 14.40 -33.62 -17.74
C ARG A 86 13.60 -32.52 -18.44
N HIS A 87 12.36 -32.34 -18.01
CA HIS A 87 11.48 -31.30 -18.51
C HIS A 87 11.63 -30.02 -17.67
N PRO A 88 11.77 -28.84 -18.29
CA PRO A 88 11.70 -27.56 -17.60
C PRO A 88 10.42 -27.39 -16.75
N LEU A 89 10.51 -26.57 -15.68
CA LEU A 89 9.38 -26.30 -14.79
C LEU A 89 8.25 -25.52 -15.49
N GLN A 90 8.62 -24.51 -16.29
CA GLN A 90 7.67 -23.62 -16.95
C GLN A 90 7.36 -24.12 -18.36
N ALA A 91 6.08 -24.16 -18.72
CA ALA A 91 5.62 -24.60 -20.05
C ALA A 91 6.11 -23.69 -21.19
N PHE A 92 6.38 -22.41 -20.90
CA PHE A 92 6.95 -21.43 -21.81
C PHE A 92 8.49 -21.35 -21.76
N SER A 93 9.15 -22.40 -21.25
CA SER A 93 10.62 -22.46 -21.31
C SER A 93 11.10 -22.40 -22.77
N PRO A 94 12.05 -21.50 -23.11
CA PRO A 94 12.68 -21.44 -24.44
C PRO A 94 13.19 -22.78 -24.97
N GLU A 95 13.59 -23.70 -24.07
CA GLU A 95 14.11 -25.01 -24.44
C GLU A 95 13.12 -25.85 -25.25
N TYR A 96 11.81 -25.68 -25.03
CA TYR A 96 10.77 -26.40 -25.79
C TYR A 96 10.58 -25.89 -27.22
N PHE A 97 11.20 -24.77 -27.58
CA PHE A 97 10.99 -24.10 -28.86
C PHE A 97 12.28 -23.94 -29.67
N LYS A 98 13.40 -24.50 -29.20
CA LYS A 98 14.65 -24.51 -29.95
C LYS A 98 14.55 -25.47 -31.13
N GLN A 99 14.84 -24.96 -32.32
CA GLN A 99 15.01 -25.79 -33.50
C GLN A 99 16.40 -26.45 -33.43
N SER A 100 16.47 -27.61 -32.76
CA SER A 100 17.65 -28.48 -32.77
C SER A 100 17.29 -29.81 -33.42
N PRO A 101 18.12 -30.35 -34.33
CA PRO A 101 17.95 -31.71 -34.86
C PRO A 101 17.91 -32.78 -33.76
N ASP A 102 18.53 -32.49 -32.61
CA ASP A 102 18.59 -33.34 -31.41
C ASP A 102 17.57 -32.93 -30.34
N ALA A 103 16.60 -32.06 -30.64
CA ALA A 103 15.60 -31.58 -29.68
C ALA A 103 14.69 -32.72 -29.23
N ARG A 104 15.01 -33.29 -28.06
CA ARG A 104 14.23 -34.33 -27.40
C ARG A 104 13.04 -33.80 -26.61
N ILE A 105 12.95 -32.49 -26.46
CA ILE A 105 11.84 -31.81 -25.80
C ILE A 105 11.34 -30.74 -26.75
N PHE A 106 10.02 -30.66 -26.89
CA PHE A 106 9.39 -29.69 -27.76
C PHE A 106 7.95 -29.46 -27.30
N SER A 107 7.38 -28.31 -27.66
CA SER A 107 5.98 -27.97 -27.39
C SER A 107 5.28 -27.54 -28.66
N TYR A 108 4.01 -27.95 -28.79
CA TYR A 108 3.12 -27.54 -29.87
C TYR A 108 2.30 -26.28 -29.52
N SER A 109 2.43 -25.76 -28.30
CA SER A 109 1.64 -24.63 -27.83
C SER A 109 2.18 -23.31 -28.41
N THR A 110 1.37 -22.69 -29.26
CA THR A 110 1.65 -21.37 -29.85
C THR A 110 1.70 -20.27 -28.79
N GLU A 111 0.80 -20.32 -27.80
CA GLU A 111 0.77 -19.36 -26.68
C GLU A 111 2.08 -19.40 -25.87
N ASN A 112 2.57 -20.60 -25.55
CA ASN A 112 3.84 -20.76 -24.83
C ASN A 112 5.05 -20.36 -25.70
N LEU A 113 4.97 -20.52 -27.03
CA LEU A 113 6.00 -20.04 -27.95
C LEU A 113 6.08 -18.51 -27.93
N GLU A 114 4.93 -17.82 -27.93
CA GLU A 114 4.86 -16.38 -27.83
C GLU A 114 5.43 -15.88 -26.50
N ALA A 115 5.03 -16.49 -25.39
CA ALA A 115 5.58 -16.20 -24.07
C ALA A 115 7.11 -16.45 -24.00
N ALA A 116 7.59 -17.57 -24.55
CA ALA A 116 9.02 -17.90 -24.59
C ALA A 116 9.83 -16.89 -25.43
N ARG A 117 9.24 -16.35 -26.50
CA ARG A 117 9.87 -15.30 -27.32
C ARG A 117 9.93 -13.98 -26.58
N GLN A 118 8.84 -13.59 -25.90
CA GLN A 118 8.83 -12.37 -25.09
C GLN A 118 9.80 -12.44 -23.91
N ALA A 119 9.89 -13.59 -23.22
CA ALA A 119 10.82 -13.78 -22.12
C ALA A 119 12.31 -13.66 -22.52
N GLN A 120 12.63 -13.86 -23.81
CA GLN A 120 13.98 -13.65 -24.35
C GLN A 120 14.24 -12.21 -24.80
N GLN A 121 13.19 -11.40 -24.97
CA GLN A 121 13.36 -9.98 -25.25
C GLN A 121 13.79 -9.29 -23.96
N HIS A 122 14.79 -8.40 -24.06
CA HIS A 122 15.03 -7.44 -22.99
C HIS A 122 13.76 -6.60 -22.86
N LEU A 123 13.07 -6.71 -21.72
CA LEU A 123 12.05 -5.73 -21.40
C LEU A 123 12.74 -4.35 -21.38
N PRO A 124 12.25 -3.35 -22.13
CA PRO A 124 12.72 -2.00 -21.94
C PRO A 124 12.52 -1.61 -20.47
N GLU A 125 13.43 -0.81 -19.92
CA GLU A 125 13.28 -0.24 -18.57
C GLU A 125 11.84 0.26 -18.38
N GLY A 126 11.23 -0.10 -17.25
CA GLY A 126 9.83 0.12 -16.99
C GLY A 126 9.43 1.57 -17.23
N LYS A 127 8.46 1.78 -18.12
CA LYS A 127 7.98 3.12 -18.45
C LYS A 127 7.09 3.63 -17.31
N PRO A 128 7.10 4.95 -17.00
CA PRO A 128 6.13 5.52 -16.08
C PRO A 128 4.71 5.22 -16.56
N PHE A 129 3.78 4.97 -15.63
CA PHE A 129 2.37 4.72 -15.97
C PHE A 129 1.78 5.85 -16.82
N ILE A 130 2.14 7.10 -16.51
CA ILE A 130 1.79 8.29 -17.32
C ILE A 130 3.07 8.90 -17.92
N ALA A 131 3.59 8.31 -19.00
CA ALA A 131 4.86 8.73 -19.61
C ALA A 131 4.78 10.10 -20.33
N GLN A 132 3.74 10.34 -21.13
CA GLN A 132 3.63 11.56 -21.95
C GLN A 132 2.84 12.68 -21.27
N GLY A 133 2.09 12.35 -20.21
CA GLY A 133 1.10 13.24 -19.59
C GLY A 133 -0.30 13.03 -20.16
N LEU A 134 -1.29 13.48 -19.39
CA LEU A 134 -2.68 13.52 -19.80
C LEU A 134 -2.96 14.79 -20.62
N PRO A 135 -4.01 14.77 -21.46
CA PRO A 135 -4.48 15.97 -22.13
C PRO A 135 -4.75 17.11 -21.14
N VAL A 136 -4.55 18.34 -21.60
CA VAL A 136 -4.81 19.56 -20.83
C VAL A 136 -6.26 19.49 -20.28
N PRO A 137 -6.48 19.72 -18.98
CA PRO A 137 -7.82 19.71 -18.41
C PRO A 137 -8.72 20.77 -19.07
N PRO A 138 -10.03 20.52 -19.22
CA PRO A 138 -11.00 21.53 -19.61
C PRO A 138 -10.95 22.79 -18.71
N PRO A 139 -11.34 23.98 -19.21
CA PRO A 139 -11.31 25.22 -18.43
C PRO A 139 -12.10 25.18 -17.12
N GLU A 140 -13.11 24.33 -17.01
CA GLU A 140 -13.92 24.13 -15.80
C GLU A 140 -13.07 23.73 -14.59
N TRP A 141 -11.96 23.02 -14.79
CA TRP A 141 -10.99 22.66 -13.76
C TRP A 141 -10.24 23.86 -13.18
N LYS A 142 -10.36 25.04 -13.80
CA LYS A 142 -9.86 26.30 -13.22
C LYS A 142 -10.82 26.91 -12.21
N THR A 143 -12.06 26.40 -12.13
CA THR A 143 -12.95 26.66 -10.99
C THR A 143 -12.69 25.58 -9.94
N VAL A 144 -11.94 25.93 -8.90
CA VAL A 144 -11.41 24.98 -7.92
C VAL A 144 -12.15 25.13 -6.61
N GLU A 145 -12.78 24.06 -6.14
CA GLU A 145 -13.34 24.06 -4.79
C GLU A 145 -12.23 24.01 -3.73
N VAL A 146 -12.39 24.75 -2.62
CA VAL A 146 -11.44 24.72 -1.49
C VAL A 146 -11.18 23.28 -1.01
N ARG A 147 -12.23 22.46 -0.91
CA ARG A 147 -12.13 21.05 -0.50
C ARG A 147 -11.35 20.21 -1.50
N GLN A 148 -11.53 20.48 -2.79
CA GLN A 148 -10.82 19.81 -3.88
C GLN A 148 -9.33 20.12 -3.85
N LEU A 149 -8.95 21.38 -3.65
CA LEU A 149 -7.55 21.79 -3.54
C LEU A 149 -6.86 21.11 -2.35
N ILE A 150 -7.51 21.09 -1.19
CA ILE A 150 -7.01 20.40 0.01
C ILE A 150 -6.87 18.90 -0.23
N ARG A 151 -7.85 18.27 -0.89
CA ARG A 151 -7.83 16.83 -1.22
C ARG A 151 -6.66 16.50 -2.16
N PHE A 152 -6.43 17.33 -3.18
CA PHE A 152 -5.33 17.18 -4.11
C PHE A 152 -3.98 17.13 -3.40
N PHE A 153 -3.68 18.12 -2.55
CA PHE A 153 -2.43 18.14 -1.80
C PHE A 153 -2.32 17.06 -0.71
N GLY A 154 -3.42 16.36 -0.40
CA GLY A 154 -3.42 15.20 0.48
C GLY A 154 -2.84 13.94 -0.15
N ASN A 155 -2.99 13.75 -1.47
CA ASN A 155 -2.35 12.71 -2.27
C ASN A 155 -2.57 13.06 -3.76
N PRO A 156 -1.62 13.74 -4.44
CA PRO A 156 -1.80 14.15 -5.83
C PRO A 156 -1.97 13.00 -6.81
N CYS A 157 -1.29 11.87 -6.56
CA CYS A 157 -1.37 10.67 -7.41
C CYS A 157 -2.75 10.02 -7.31
N GLN A 158 -3.28 9.87 -6.10
CA GLN A 158 -4.66 9.44 -5.90
C GLN A 158 -5.64 10.41 -6.55
N PHE A 159 -5.39 11.71 -6.48
CA PHE A 159 -6.27 12.71 -7.07
C PHE A 159 -6.33 12.56 -8.60
N ILE A 160 -5.19 12.51 -9.30
CA ILE A 160 -5.18 12.38 -10.76
C ILE A 160 -5.80 11.04 -11.21
N LEU A 161 -5.47 9.92 -10.55
CA LEU A 161 -6.03 8.61 -10.89
C LEU A 161 -7.56 8.59 -10.70
N ASN A 162 -8.06 9.04 -9.56
CA ASN A 162 -9.50 9.04 -9.27
C ASN A 162 -10.28 10.05 -10.13
N GLN A 163 -9.76 11.28 -10.26
CA GLN A 163 -10.54 12.41 -10.78
C GLN A 163 -10.33 12.65 -12.28
N ARG A 164 -9.15 12.31 -12.83
CA ARG A 164 -8.88 12.46 -14.27
C ARG A 164 -9.02 11.16 -15.05
N LEU A 165 -8.74 10.01 -14.43
CA LEU A 165 -8.78 8.71 -15.09
C LEU A 165 -9.93 7.80 -14.61
N GLY A 166 -10.61 8.13 -13.50
CA GLY A 166 -11.67 7.30 -12.95
C GLY A 166 -11.17 5.96 -12.39
N ILE A 167 -9.87 5.85 -12.10
CA ILE A 167 -9.24 4.64 -11.56
C ILE A 167 -9.24 4.75 -10.05
N TYR A 168 -9.98 3.87 -9.39
CA TYR A 168 -10.03 3.73 -7.96
C TYR A 168 -9.36 2.41 -7.59
N LEU A 169 -8.24 2.50 -6.88
CA LEU A 169 -7.56 1.32 -6.38
C LEU A 169 -8.29 0.88 -5.11
N GLU A 170 -8.96 -0.26 -5.19
CA GLU A 170 -9.63 -0.88 -4.05
C GLU A 170 -8.58 -1.24 -3.00
N GLU A 171 -8.75 -0.73 -1.78
CA GLU A 171 -8.02 -1.22 -0.63
C GLU A 171 -8.59 -2.60 -0.28
N GLU A 172 -7.72 -3.55 0.10
CA GLU A 172 -8.13 -4.88 0.54
C GLU A 172 -9.25 -4.78 1.58
N ALA A 173 -10.26 -5.65 1.44
CA ALA A 173 -11.36 -5.72 2.39
C ALA A 173 -10.79 -5.83 3.81
N ALA A 174 -11.32 -5.02 4.73
CA ALA A 174 -10.94 -5.07 6.13
C ALA A 174 -11.03 -6.52 6.61
N ILE A 175 -9.88 -7.08 7.03
CA ILE A 175 -9.83 -8.41 7.61
C ILE A 175 -10.63 -8.34 8.90
N PHE A 176 -11.72 -9.09 8.98
CA PHE A 176 -12.48 -9.21 10.21
C PHE A 176 -11.62 -9.93 11.23
N GLU A 177 -11.46 -9.34 12.41
CA GLU A 177 -10.80 -10.04 13.51
C GLU A 177 -11.65 -11.25 13.93
N GLU A 178 -11.02 -12.42 14.04
CA GLU A 178 -11.68 -13.65 14.49
C GLU A 178 -11.90 -13.69 16.01
N THR A 179 -11.37 -12.69 16.73
CA THR A 179 -11.42 -12.60 18.20
C THR A 179 -12.04 -11.29 18.66
N GLU A 180 -12.60 -11.29 19.87
CA GLU A 180 -13.04 -10.06 20.54
C GLU A 180 -11.87 -9.11 20.84
N PRO A 181 -12.10 -7.78 20.92
CA PRO A 181 -11.02 -6.83 21.18
C PRO A 181 -10.53 -6.95 22.63
N PHE A 182 -9.25 -7.31 22.81
CA PHE A 182 -8.60 -7.26 24.13
C PHE A 182 -8.02 -5.88 24.46
N GLU A 183 -7.88 -5.03 23.45
CA GLU A 183 -7.35 -3.68 23.54
C GLU A 183 -7.94 -2.82 22.41
N VAL A 184 -7.99 -1.51 22.61
CA VAL A 184 -8.45 -0.58 21.55
C VAL A 184 -7.21 0.04 20.90
N LYS A 185 -6.96 -0.29 19.63
CA LYS A 185 -5.78 0.16 18.87
C LYS A 185 -6.16 0.74 17.51
N GLY A 186 -5.16 1.31 16.84
CA GLY A 186 -5.26 1.73 15.44
C GLY A 186 -6.47 2.60 15.14
N LEU A 187 -7.27 2.17 14.16
CA LEU A 187 -8.43 2.89 13.66
C LEU A 187 -9.58 2.93 14.68
N ASP A 188 -9.84 1.84 15.41
CA ASP A 188 -10.93 1.79 16.40
C ASP A 188 -10.73 2.79 17.52
N LYS A 189 -9.48 2.92 17.99
CA LYS A 189 -9.11 3.93 18.98
C LYS A 189 -9.37 5.33 18.44
N TYR A 190 -8.96 5.59 17.21
CA TYR A 190 -9.18 6.88 16.55
C TYR A 190 -10.67 7.19 16.40
N VAL A 191 -11.48 6.24 15.95
CA VAL A 191 -12.94 6.40 15.78
C VAL A 191 -13.60 6.72 17.12
N LEU A 192 -13.26 5.98 18.18
CA LEU A 192 -13.77 6.23 19.52
C LEU A 192 -13.39 7.63 20.03
N GLU A 193 -12.10 7.97 20.00
CA GLU A 193 -11.60 9.23 20.55
C GLU A 193 -12.10 10.43 19.74
N GLN A 194 -12.23 10.31 18.42
CA GLN A 194 -12.81 11.34 17.56
C GLN A 194 -14.30 11.54 17.85
N GLY A 195 -15.07 10.46 18.05
CA GLY A 195 -16.48 10.57 18.43
C GLY A 195 -16.69 11.19 19.82
N LEU A 196 -15.80 10.90 20.76
CA LEU A 196 -15.77 11.57 22.07
C LEU A 196 -15.43 13.06 21.94
N LEU A 197 -14.43 13.42 21.13
CA LEU A 197 -14.05 14.81 20.87
C LEU A 197 -15.21 15.62 20.26
N GLU A 198 -15.94 15.06 19.30
CA GLU A 198 -17.10 15.71 18.68
C GLU A 198 -18.21 15.99 19.70
N ARG A 199 -18.56 15.00 20.53
CA ARG A 199 -19.57 15.16 21.59
C ARG A 199 -19.14 16.16 22.66
N GLY A 200 -17.88 16.12 23.08
CA GLY A 200 -17.34 17.07 24.04
C GLY A 200 -17.25 18.49 23.48
N SER A 201 -17.03 18.64 22.17
CA SER A 201 -17.04 19.93 21.49
C SER A 201 -18.42 20.61 21.50
N GLU A 202 -19.48 19.81 21.60
CA GLU A 202 -20.88 20.25 21.79
C GLU A 202 -21.25 20.40 23.29
N ASN A 203 -20.28 20.38 24.21
CA ASN A 203 -20.47 20.43 25.67
C ASN A 203 -21.35 19.30 26.22
N ARG A 204 -21.39 18.13 25.57
CA ARG A 204 -22.07 16.94 26.09
C ARG A 204 -21.17 16.17 27.04
N SER A 205 -21.76 15.56 28.06
CA SER A 205 -21.03 14.69 29.01
C SER A 205 -20.43 13.48 28.29
N LEU A 206 -19.10 13.33 28.31
CA LEU A 206 -18.41 12.18 27.74
C LEU A 206 -18.70 10.87 28.50
N PRO A 207 -18.68 10.85 29.85
CA PRO A 207 -19.00 9.62 30.61
C PRO A 207 -20.38 9.03 30.30
N ALA A 208 -21.37 9.89 29.99
CA ALA A 208 -22.72 9.45 29.64
C ALA A 208 -22.78 8.63 28.33
N THR A 209 -21.73 8.65 27.51
CA THR A 209 -21.67 7.91 26.24
C THR A 209 -21.26 6.45 26.40
N PHE A 210 -20.82 6.05 27.60
CA PHE A 210 -20.32 4.71 27.88
C PHE A 210 -21.28 3.58 27.47
N PRO A 211 -22.60 3.62 27.75
CA PRO A 211 -23.50 2.53 27.37
C PRO A 211 -23.56 2.28 25.87
N ALA A 212 -23.53 3.36 25.06
CA ALA A 212 -23.57 3.27 23.61
C ALA A 212 -22.25 2.73 23.04
N VAL A 213 -21.11 3.22 23.55
CA VAL A 213 -19.79 2.74 23.13
C VAL A 213 -19.60 1.27 23.49
N ARG A 214 -20.04 0.86 24.69
CA ARG A 214 -20.00 -0.55 25.11
C ARG A 214 -20.87 -1.43 24.21
N ALA A 215 -22.07 -0.99 23.87
CA ALA A 215 -22.98 -1.73 23.00
C ALA A 215 -22.46 -1.85 21.56
N ALA A 216 -21.59 -0.95 21.11
CA ALA A 216 -20.95 -1.01 19.79
C ALA A 216 -19.86 -2.08 19.68
N GLY A 217 -19.47 -2.75 20.78
CA GLY A 217 -18.46 -3.82 20.76
C GLY A 217 -17.02 -3.34 20.55
N LEU A 218 -16.76 -2.02 20.65
CA LEU A 218 -15.43 -1.43 20.41
C LEU A 218 -14.48 -1.52 21.62
N LEU A 219 -14.98 -1.90 22.79
CA LEU A 219 -14.21 -1.90 24.03
C LEU A 219 -13.91 -3.33 24.49
N PRO A 220 -12.75 -3.56 25.13
CA PRO A 220 -12.48 -4.79 25.82
C PRO A 220 -13.53 -5.13 26.88
N HIS A 221 -13.81 -6.42 27.03
CA HIS A 221 -14.82 -6.87 27.96
C HIS A 221 -14.49 -6.50 29.41
N GLY A 222 -15.50 -6.02 30.14
CA GLY A 222 -15.42 -5.76 31.58
C GLY A 222 -14.56 -4.55 31.97
N ARG A 223 -13.85 -4.68 33.09
CA ARG A 223 -13.12 -3.57 33.74
C ARG A 223 -12.01 -2.95 32.88
N PRO A 224 -11.24 -3.71 32.08
CA PRO A 224 -10.27 -3.12 31.15
C PRO A 224 -10.88 -2.10 30.19
N GLY A 225 -12.05 -2.40 29.61
CA GLY A 225 -12.76 -1.48 28.72
C GLY A 225 -13.28 -0.23 29.43
N GLU A 226 -13.81 -0.39 30.65
CA GLU A 226 -14.21 0.75 31.49
C GLU A 226 -13.04 1.69 31.79
N CYS A 227 -11.90 1.14 32.22
CA CYS A 227 -10.71 1.90 32.54
C CYS A 227 -10.15 2.62 31.31
N PHE A 228 -10.12 1.94 30.15
CA PHE A 228 -9.70 2.55 28.89
C PHE A 228 -10.60 3.73 28.51
N PHE A 229 -11.92 3.51 28.53
CA PHE A 229 -12.90 4.54 28.20
C PHE A 229 -12.79 5.77 29.13
N GLN A 230 -12.68 5.56 30.43
CA GLN A 230 -12.50 6.64 31.41
C GLN A 230 -11.22 7.44 31.16
N LYS A 231 -10.13 6.75 30.81
CA LYS A 231 -8.86 7.39 30.46
C LYS A 231 -9.01 8.25 29.21
N SER A 232 -9.64 7.73 28.15
CA SER A 232 -9.90 8.50 26.92
C SER A 232 -10.81 9.70 27.18
N CYS A 233 -11.86 9.57 28.00
CA CYS A 233 -12.71 10.71 28.40
C CYS A 233 -11.87 11.81 29.05
N ARG A 234 -11.07 11.47 30.06
CA ARG A 234 -10.21 12.45 30.76
C ARG A 234 -9.24 13.14 29.81
N SER A 235 -8.55 12.37 28.96
CA SER A 235 -7.56 12.96 28.05
C SER A 235 -8.19 13.84 26.97
N ILE A 236 -9.46 13.61 26.61
CA ILE A 236 -10.21 14.47 25.68
C ILE A 236 -10.77 15.70 26.40
N GLU A 237 -11.23 15.57 27.64
CA GLU A 237 -11.61 16.70 28.49
C GLU A 237 -10.43 17.67 28.68
N ASP A 238 -9.24 17.15 29.01
CA ASP A 238 -8.00 17.93 29.13
C ASP A 238 -7.69 18.68 27.81
N PHE A 239 -7.84 18.00 26.66
CA PHE A 239 -7.63 18.60 25.35
C PHE A 239 -8.67 19.68 25.01
N LEU A 240 -9.93 19.50 25.40
CA LEU A 240 -11.00 20.48 25.20
C LEU A 240 -10.81 21.72 26.08
N GLU A 241 -10.34 21.56 27.31
CA GLU A 241 -9.97 22.70 28.17
C GLU A 241 -8.78 23.46 27.58
N GLU A 242 -7.81 22.79 26.95
CA GLU A 242 -6.72 23.45 26.23
C GLU A 242 -7.22 24.32 25.07
N LEU A 243 -8.29 23.88 24.38
CA LEU A 243 -8.92 24.60 23.28
C LEU A 243 -9.80 25.77 23.73
N ARG A 244 -10.30 25.75 24.97
CA ARG A 244 -11.33 26.67 25.48
C ARG A 244 -10.99 28.16 25.29
N PRO A 245 -9.78 28.67 25.57
CA PRO A 245 -9.43 30.08 25.37
C PRO A 245 -9.52 30.54 23.90
N TYR A 246 -9.42 29.59 22.96
CA TYR A 246 -9.45 29.86 21.53
C TYR A 246 -10.82 29.67 20.89
N ARG A 247 -11.81 29.27 21.71
CA ARG A 247 -13.21 29.15 21.32
C ARG A 247 -14.10 30.20 22.00
N GLU A 248 -13.49 31.09 22.79
CA GLU A 248 -14.18 32.18 23.48
C GLU A 248 -14.80 33.15 22.47
N GLY A 249 -15.99 33.69 22.78
CA GLY A 249 -16.74 34.52 21.84
C GLY A 249 -17.53 33.74 20.77
N GLY A 250 -17.42 32.40 20.77
CA GLY A 250 -18.27 31.54 19.96
C GLY A 250 -17.81 31.38 18.51
N LEU A 251 -18.43 30.42 17.83
CA LEU A 251 -18.14 30.12 16.42
C LEU A 251 -18.72 31.23 15.53
N LEU A 252 -17.87 31.80 14.67
CA LEU A 252 -18.28 32.78 13.66
C LEU A 252 -19.01 32.09 12.50
N ALA A 253 -19.78 32.86 11.75
CA ALA A 253 -20.40 32.38 10.51
C ALA A 253 -19.31 31.86 9.55
N PRO A 254 -19.60 30.84 8.71
CA PRO A 254 -18.66 30.40 7.69
C PRO A 254 -18.29 31.56 6.75
N LEU A 255 -17.00 31.68 6.44
CA LEU A 255 -16.52 32.66 5.46
C LEU A 255 -16.68 32.07 4.06
N GLU A 256 -17.53 32.68 3.25
CA GLU A 256 -17.69 32.33 1.83
C GLU A 256 -16.45 32.75 1.04
N VAL A 257 -15.99 31.85 0.18
CA VAL A 257 -14.83 32.01 -0.69
C VAL A 257 -15.33 32.06 -2.12
N ASP A 258 -15.08 33.19 -2.78
CA ASP A 258 -15.23 33.36 -4.22
C ASP A 258 -14.14 34.32 -4.68
N LEU A 259 -12.98 33.76 -5.04
CA LEU A 259 -11.77 34.53 -5.35
C LEU A 259 -11.30 34.23 -6.77
N ALA A 260 -11.07 35.29 -7.55
CA ALA A 260 -10.31 35.21 -8.79
C ALA A 260 -8.81 35.35 -8.47
N LEU A 261 -8.03 34.34 -8.83
CA LEU A 261 -6.58 34.25 -8.61
C LEU A 261 -5.92 33.91 -9.95
N GLY A 262 -5.49 34.93 -10.69
CA GLY A 262 -5.00 34.78 -12.06
C GLY A 262 -6.06 34.15 -12.97
N ALA A 263 -5.77 32.98 -13.55
CA ALA A 263 -6.70 32.25 -14.40
C ALA A 263 -7.68 31.34 -13.64
N PHE A 264 -7.54 31.24 -12.31
CA PHE A 264 -8.34 30.36 -11.47
C PHE A 264 -9.42 31.12 -10.72
N ARG A 265 -10.54 30.45 -10.46
CA ARG A 265 -11.58 30.88 -9.53
C ARG A 265 -11.66 29.87 -8.39
N VAL A 266 -11.37 30.29 -7.17
CA VAL A 266 -11.46 29.42 -5.99
C VAL A 266 -12.78 29.68 -5.29
N VAL A 267 -13.58 28.62 -5.11
CA VAL A 267 -14.93 28.70 -4.52
C VAL A 267 -15.09 27.76 -3.33
N GLY A 268 -15.95 28.12 -2.39
CA GLY A 268 -16.34 27.25 -1.27
C GLY A 268 -16.56 28.04 0.02
N ARG A 269 -16.45 27.36 1.16
CA ARG A 269 -16.65 27.98 2.47
C ARG A 269 -15.61 27.53 3.49
N ILE A 270 -15.22 28.44 4.38
CA ILE A 270 -14.28 28.18 5.48
C ILE A 270 -15.04 28.23 6.79
N GLU A 271 -15.11 27.08 7.46
CA GLU A 271 -15.73 26.92 8.79
C GLU A 271 -14.67 27.01 9.91
N GLY A 272 -15.06 26.82 11.18
CA GLY A 272 -14.10 26.74 12.29
C GLY A 272 -13.40 28.06 12.61
N LEU A 273 -14.02 29.19 12.28
CA LEU A 273 -13.53 30.52 12.55
C LEU A 273 -14.03 30.98 13.92
N TYR A 274 -13.12 31.44 14.75
CA TYR A 274 -13.41 32.04 16.06
C TYR A 274 -12.76 33.43 16.12
N PRO A 275 -13.20 34.33 17.01
CA PRO A 275 -12.59 35.65 17.15
C PRO A 275 -11.07 35.62 17.33
N GLN A 276 -10.53 34.56 17.95
CA GLN A 276 -9.09 34.39 18.21
C GLN A 276 -8.32 33.77 17.03
N GLY A 277 -8.97 33.25 15.99
CA GLY A 277 -8.30 32.52 14.92
C GLY A 277 -9.16 31.53 14.14
N LEU A 278 -8.68 31.16 12.95
CA LEU A 278 -9.09 29.93 12.28
C LEU A 278 -8.55 28.72 13.08
N LEU A 279 -9.44 27.87 13.56
CA LEU A 279 -9.09 26.74 14.41
C LEU A 279 -9.29 25.42 13.67
N HIS A 280 -8.24 24.60 13.59
CA HIS A 280 -8.34 23.19 13.20
C HIS A 280 -7.78 22.33 14.34
N PHE A 281 -8.56 21.36 14.78
CA PHE A 281 -8.18 20.47 15.86
C PHE A 281 -8.61 19.04 15.56
N ARG A 282 -7.81 18.07 16.04
CA ARG A 282 -8.19 16.66 16.15
C ARG A 282 -7.48 16.03 17.32
N TYR A 283 -8.04 14.95 17.85
CA TYR A 283 -7.38 14.16 18.88
C TYR A 283 -6.48 13.08 18.28
N ALA A 284 -5.41 13.50 17.59
CA ALA A 284 -4.39 12.63 17.01
C ALA A 284 -3.08 13.41 16.79
N LYS A 285 -1.99 12.68 16.50
CA LYS A 285 -0.71 13.31 16.12
C LYS A 285 -0.86 14.16 14.87
N VAL A 286 -0.30 15.37 14.87
CA VAL A 286 -0.40 16.30 13.75
C VAL A 286 0.43 15.81 12.55
N LYS A 287 -0.25 15.45 11.46
CA LYS A 287 0.36 15.01 10.19
C LYS A 287 0.60 16.19 9.23
N PRO A 288 1.46 16.04 8.21
CA PRO A 288 1.69 17.07 7.19
C PRO A 288 0.42 17.46 6.41
N LYS A 289 -0.46 16.49 6.10
CA LYS A 289 -1.75 16.76 5.45
C LYS A 289 -2.64 17.72 6.26
N ASP A 290 -2.51 17.70 7.59
CA ASP A 290 -3.29 18.54 8.52
C ASP A 290 -2.80 19.98 8.47
N ARG A 291 -1.48 20.14 8.37
CA ARG A 291 -0.83 21.43 8.14
C ARG A 291 -1.22 22.01 6.80
N LEU A 292 -1.15 21.24 5.72
CA LEU A 292 -1.57 21.71 4.39
C LEU A 292 -3.04 22.11 4.37
N ARG A 293 -3.92 21.31 4.99
CA ARG A 293 -5.33 21.65 5.13
C ARG A 293 -5.55 22.98 5.84
N LEU A 294 -4.89 23.20 6.99
CA LEU A 294 -5.01 24.46 7.70
C LEU A 294 -4.38 25.61 6.92
N TRP A 295 -3.20 25.38 6.34
CA TRP A 295 -2.43 26.38 5.61
C TRP A 295 -3.19 26.93 4.41
N ILE A 296 -3.75 26.06 3.57
CA ILE A 296 -4.56 26.50 2.41
C ILE A 296 -5.74 27.37 2.86
N ARG A 297 -6.45 26.96 3.92
CA ARG A 297 -7.56 27.75 4.49
C ARG A 297 -7.07 29.06 5.07
N HIS A 298 -5.94 29.06 5.77
CA HIS A 298 -5.31 30.23 6.37
C HIS A 298 -4.92 31.26 5.31
N LEU A 299 -4.30 30.82 4.21
CA LEU A 299 -3.97 31.68 3.07
C LEU A 299 -5.23 32.30 2.45
N LEU A 300 -6.30 31.52 2.27
CA LEU A 300 -7.57 32.04 1.75
C LEU A 300 -8.19 33.08 2.67
N VAL A 301 -8.22 32.83 4.00
CA VAL A 301 -8.72 33.80 4.99
C VAL A 301 -7.91 35.10 4.94
N ASN A 302 -6.58 35.01 4.94
CA ASN A 302 -5.70 36.18 4.84
C ASN A 302 -5.89 36.93 3.51
N ARG A 303 -6.12 36.19 2.42
CA ARG A 303 -6.35 36.80 1.12
C ARG A 303 -7.66 37.56 1.03
N ILE A 304 -8.74 37.02 1.64
CA ILE A 304 -10.04 37.70 1.68
C ILE A 304 -9.96 38.93 2.58
N GLY A 305 -9.34 38.81 3.76
CA GLY A 305 -9.16 39.92 4.70
C GLY A 305 -10.49 40.55 5.14
N PHE A 306 -11.57 39.76 5.24
CA PHE A 306 -12.90 40.30 5.53
C PHE A 306 -12.96 40.91 6.94
N PRO A 307 -13.40 42.17 7.10
CA PRO A 307 -13.47 42.82 8.41
C PRO A 307 -14.31 42.01 9.41
N GLY A 308 -13.79 41.83 10.63
CA GLY A 308 -14.44 41.06 11.68
C GLY A 308 -14.13 39.56 11.69
N TYR A 309 -13.32 39.07 10.73
CA TYR A 309 -12.77 37.72 10.75
C TYR A 309 -11.31 37.72 11.20
N PRO A 310 -10.84 36.61 11.81
CA PRO A 310 -9.45 36.51 12.24
C PRO A 310 -8.50 36.37 11.03
N ASP A 311 -7.25 36.76 11.24
CA ASP A 311 -6.15 36.65 10.26
C ASP A 311 -5.08 35.62 10.69
N GLN A 312 -5.25 35.00 11.87
CA GLN A 312 -4.38 33.96 12.42
C GLN A 312 -5.03 32.58 12.36
N ALA A 313 -4.21 31.53 12.33
CA ALA A 313 -4.68 30.15 12.40
C ALA A 313 -3.96 29.33 13.46
N ARG A 314 -4.64 28.33 14.02
CA ARG A 314 -4.08 27.38 14.98
C ARG A 314 -4.44 25.93 14.67
N LEU A 315 -3.45 25.06 14.80
CA LEU A 315 -3.56 23.62 14.65
C LEU A 315 -3.32 22.93 15.98
N PHE A 316 -4.34 22.24 16.48
CA PHE A 316 -4.22 21.42 17.70
C PHE A 316 -4.23 19.94 17.33
N GLY A 317 -3.18 19.24 17.73
CA GLY A 317 -3.18 17.78 17.80
C GLY A 317 -2.81 17.32 19.19
N GLN A 318 -2.93 16.01 19.42
CA GLN A 318 -2.63 15.38 20.71
C GLN A 318 -1.18 15.62 21.14
N ASP A 319 -0.25 15.74 20.19
CA ASP A 319 1.19 15.84 20.46
C ASP A 319 1.75 17.26 20.42
N LYS A 320 1.01 18.22 19.83
CA LYS A 320 1.48 19.61 19.71
C LYS A 320 0.39 20.58 19.28
N VAL A 321 0.64 21.85 19.60
CA VAL A 321 -0.07 23.01 19.05
C VAL A 321 0.86 23.80 18.13
N ARG A 322 0.32 24.28 17.01
CA ARG A 322 1.00 25.15 16.05
C ARG A 322 0.18 26.38 15.73
N CYS A 323 0.85 27.52 15.63
CA CYS A 323 0.25 28.81 15.36
C CYS A 323 0.80 29.35 14.03
N TYR A 324 -0.06 29.97 13.24
CA TYR A 324 0.29 30.63 11.99
C TYR A 324 -0.14 32.09 12.09
N PRO A 325 0.81 33.04 12.12
CA PRO A 325 0.51 34.47 12.11
C PRO A 325 -0.04 34.89 10.73
N PRO A 326 -0.50 36.14 10.58
CA PRO A 326 -1.00 36.65 9.31
C PRO A 326 0.07 36.56 8.22
N VAL A 327 -0.36 36.29 6.99
CA VAL A 327 0.52 36.05 5.84
C VAL A 327 0.24 37.10 4.75
N PRO A 328 1.04 38.17 4.67
CA PRO A 328 0.84 39.23 3.67
C PRO A 328 0.90 38.72 2.22
N ASP A 329 1.85 37.84 1.89
CA ASP A 329 2.03 37.27 0.54
C ASP A 329 1.10 36.08 0.25
N SER A 330 -0.09 36.06 0.85
CA SER A 330 -1.04 34.93 0.72
C SER A 330 -1.47 34.66 -0.73
N GLU A 331 -1.62 35.71 -1.55
CA GLU A 331 -2.00 35.58 -2.97
C GLU A 331 -0.94 34.81 -3.78
N ALA A 332 0.33 35.19 -3.67
CA ALA A 332 1.42 34.58 -4.42
C ALA A 332 1.58 33.08 -4.06
N LEU A 333 1.47 32.77 -2.77
CA LEU A 333 1.52 31.38 -2.29
C LEU A 333 0.33 30.56 -2.80
N LEU A 334 -0.89 31.12 -2.82
CA LEU A 334 -2.06 30.45 -3.38
C LEU A 334 -1.92 30.20 -4.89
N MET A 335 -1.41 31.17 -5.65
CA MET A 335 -1.17 31.00 -7.08
C MET A 335 -0.15 29.88 -7.34
N GLY A 336 0.94 29.82 -6.57
CA GLY A 336 1.91 28.72 -6.68
C GLY A 336 1.29 27.35 -6.41
N LEU A 337 0.41 27.24 -5.41
CA LEU A 337 -0.33 25.99 -5.14
C LEU A 337 -1.31 25.63 -6.27
N LEU A 338 -1.97 26.62 -6.88
CA LEU A 338 -2.89 26.42 -8.01
C LEU A 338 -2.16 25.99 -9.29
N ASP A 339 -0.96 26.50 -9.53
CA ASP A 339 -0.12 26.08 -10.65
C ASP A 339 0.33 24.63 -10.49
N LEU A 340 0.72 24.23 -9.26
CA LEU A 340 1.04 22.84 -8.95
C LEU A 340 -0.19 21.94 -9.10
N TYR A 341 -1.35 22.39 -8.64
CA TYR A 341 -2.62 21.70 -8.86
C TYR A 341 -2.85 21.44 -10.36
N TRP A 342 -2.72 22.47 -11.20
CA TRP A 342 -2.91 22.34 -12.64
C TRP A 342 -1.91 21.40 -13.33
N ARG A 343 -0.64 21.42 -12.90
CA ARG A 343 0.38 20.44 -13.34
C ARG A 343 0.01 19.02 -12.92
N GLY A 344 -0.42 18.86 -11.67
CA GLY A 344 -0.80 17.57 -11.10
C GLY A 344 -2.06 16.95 -11.69
N LEU A 345 -2.88 17.73 -12.41
CA LEU A 345 -3.96 17.18 -13.23
C LEU A 345 -3.49 16.57 -14.55
N GLN A 346 -2.25 16.83 -14.97
CA GLN A 346 -1.70 16.38 -16.24
C GLN A 346 -0.66 15.28 -16.05
N LYS A 347 0.13 15.34 -14.99
CA LYS A 347 1.14 14.34 -14.66
C LYS A 347 1.17 14.08 -13.15
N PRO A 348 1.44 12.85 -12.70
CA PRO A 348 1.68 12.56 -11.29
C PRO A 348 2.82 13.45 -10.78
N LEU A 349 2.53 14.28 -9.78
CA LEU A 349 3.57 15.09 -9.15
C LEU A 349 4.46 14.21 -8.27
N HIS A 350 5.76 14.47 -8.27
CA HIS A 350 6.71 13.87 -7.34
C HIS A 350 6.58 14.56 -5.96
N PHE A 351 5.36 14.65 -5.43
CA PHE A 351 5.06 15.28 -4.16
C PHE A 351 4.31 14.30 -3.25
N PHE A 352 4.95 13.96 -2.15
CA PHE A 352 4.54 12.91 -1.22
C PHE A 352 4.45 13.54 0.18
N PRO A 353 3.25 13.82 0.72
CA PRO A 353 3.11 14.76 1.83
C PRO A 353 3.96 14.44 3.07
N HIS A 354 4.18 13.17 3.40
CA HIS A 354 5.01 12.82 4.55
C HIS A 354 6.50 12.95 4.26
N THR A 355 6.94 12.41 3.13
CA THR A 355 8.34 12.39 2.69
C THR A 355 8.82 13.80 2.34
N SER A 356 8.03 14.56 1.58
CA SER A 356 8.29 15.97 1.24
C SER A 356 8.33 16.87 2.48
N TRP A 357 7.52 16.59 3.51
CA TRP A 357 7.59 17.32 4.77
C TRP A 357 8.93 17.11 5.47
N VAL A 358 9.39 15.85 5.57
CA VAL A 358 10.68 15.53 6.21
C VAL A 358 11.83 16.17 5.46
N TYR A 359 11.80 16.13 4.12
CA TYR A 359 12.78 16.83 3.29
C TYR A 359 12.80 18.33 3.60
N ALA A 360 11.65 18.99 3.50
CA ALA A 360 11.55 20.43 3.72
C ALA A 360 11.92 20.85 5.15
N GLU A 361 11.58 20.03 6.16
CA GLU A 361 11.97 20.29 7.54
C GLU A 361 13.49 20.19 7.74
N ALA A 362 14.14 19.21 7.11
CA ALA A 362 15.59 19.05 7.15
C ALA A 362 16.30 20.24 6.47
N ILE A 363 15.82 20.66 5.30
CA ILE A 363 16.35 21.84 4.60
C ILE A 363 16.11 23.12 5.40
N GLY A 364 14.92 23.30 5.98
CA GLY A 364 14.60 24.44 6.85
C GLY A 364 15.50 24.52 8.10
N LYS A 365 16.01 23.37 8.58
CA LYS A 365 17.02 23.26 9.64
C LYS A 365 18.46 23.41 9.13
N LYS A 366 18.66 23.80 7.87
CA LYS A 366 19.95 23.98 7.20
C LYS A 366 20.82 22.72 7.14
N LYS A 367 20.19 21.54 7.10
CA LYS A 367 20.92 20.28 6.84
C LYS A 367 21.37 20.22 5.38
N GLU A 368 22.41 19.44 5.11
CA GLU A 368 22.85 19.19 3.74
C GLU A 368 21.78 18.41 2.96
N LYS A 369 21.70 18.66 1.65
CA LYS A 369 20.76 18.01 0.73
C LYS A 369 20.84 16.48 0.79
N THR A 370 22.05 15.93 0.86
CA THR A 370 22.29 14.48 0.96
C THR A 370 21.71 13.89 2.24
N GLU A 371 21.84 14.58 3.37
CA GLU A 371 21.25 14.18 4.65
C GLU A 371 19.72 14.28 4.60
N ALA A 372 19.18 15.35 4.02
CA ALA A 372 17.73 15.54 3.84
C ALA A 372 17.11 14.43 2.99
N LEU A 373 17.76 14.05 1.87
CA LEU A 373 17.34 12.93 1.03
C LEU A 373 17.37 11.60 1.79
N LYS A 374 18.42 11.34 2.58
CA LYS A 374 18.52 10.11 3.39
C LYS A 374 17.38 10.01 4.41
N LEU A 375 17.06 11.10 5.11
CA LEU A 375 15.94 11.13 6.06
C LEU A 375 14.60 10.93 5.37
N SER A 376 14.43 11.53 4.20
CA SER A 376 13.21 11.41 3.39
C SER A 376 13.03 9.98 2.89
N ARG A 377 14.11 9.35 2.40
CA ARG A 377 14.12 7.96 1.95
C ARG A 377 13.66 6.99 3.05
N GLY A 378 14.07 7.22 4.30
CA GLY A 378 13.59 6.42 5.43
C GLY A 378 12.08 6.54 5.72
N VAL A 379 11.43 7.65 5.32
CA VAL A 379 9.96 7.78 5.39
C VAL A 379 9.28 7.21 4.16
N TRP A 380 9.91 7.36 3.00
CA TRP A 380 9.44 6.80 1.74
C TRP A 380 9.35 5.28 1.82
N GLU A 381 10.46 4.61 2.14
CA GLU A 381 10.56 3.13 2.19
C GLU A 381 10.01 2.54 3.50
N GLY A 382 9.98 3.35 4.57
CA GLY A 382 9.53 2.92 5.90
C GLY A 382 10.57 2.06 6.63
N SER A 383 10.08 1.19 7.52
CA SER A 383 10.89 0.22 8.26
C SER A 383 10.08 -1.02 8.60
N ASP A 384 10.72 -2.04 9.19
CA ASP A 384 10.04 -3.26 9.66
C ASP A 384 8.86 -2.99 10.63
N PHE A 385 8.82 -1.81 11.24
CA PHE A 385 7.79 -1.41 12.21
C PHE A 385 6.83 -0.34 11.69
N ASN A 386 7.18 0.37 10.61
CA ASN A 386 6.38 1.46 10.07
C ASN A 386 6.24 1.32 8.57
N ARG A 387 4.99 1.30 8.11
CA ARG A 387 4.66 1.33 6.67
C ARG A 387 5.28 2.57 6.01
N GLY A 388 6.05 2.33 4.94
CA GLY A 388 6.57 3.38 4.07
C GLY A 388 5.45 4.11 3.34
N GLU A 389 5.69 5.38 2.99
CA GLU A 389 4.77 6.13 2.14
C GLU A 389 4.67 5.50 0.74
N ASP A 390 5.74 4.85 0.25
CA ASP A 390 5.81 4.13 -1.03
C ASP A 390 4.85 2.95 -1.16
N GLN A 391 4.36 2.41 -0.03
CA GLN A 391 3.39 1.32 -0.01
C GLN A 391 1.95 1.78 -0.29
N ASP A 392 1.71 3.07 -0.50
CA ASP A 392 0.41 3.57 -0.98
C ASP A 392 0.19 3.08 -2.44
N PRO A 393 -0.90 2.36 -2.72
CA PRO A 393 -1.14 1.78 -4.05
C PRO A 393 -1.12 2.81 -5.18
N TYR A 394 -1.55 4.05 -4.91
CA TYR A 394 -1.59 5.10 -5.91
C TYR A 394 -0.18 5.58 -6.28
N TYR A 395 0.77 5.56 -5.34
CA TYR A 395 2.17 5.86 -5.64
C TYR A 395 2.86 4.70 -6.34
N GLN A 396 2.58 3.46 -5.94
CA GLN A 396 3.12 2.27 -6.62
C GLN A 396 2.72 2.29 -8.10
N VAL A 397 1.44 2.47 -8.42
CA VAL A 397 0.99 2.54 -9.83
C VAL A 397 1.67 3.69 -10.58
N CYS A 398 1.84 4.87 -9.96
CA CYS A 398 2.43 6.01 -10.66
C CYS A 398 3.95 5.88 -10.87
N PHE A 399 4.68 5.23 -9.95
CA PHE A 399 6.13 5.30 -9.85
C PHE A 399 6.85 3.94 -9.75
N GLU A 400 6.18 2.81 -9.97
CA GLU A 400 6.70 1.44 -9.78
C GLU A 400 8.14 1.20 -10.27
N HIS A 401 8.49 1.80 -11.40
CA HIS A 401 9.75 1.52 -12.10
C HIS A 401 10.79 2.64 -12.00
N ARG A 402 10.56 3.67 -11.19
CA ARG A 402 11.48 4.81 -11.05
C ARG A 402 11.54 5.30 -9.61
N ASP A 403 12.72 5.74 -9.20
CA ASP A 403 12.90 6.44 -7.93
C ASP A 403 12.28 7.84 -8.05
N PRO A 404 11.21 8.15 -7.29
CA PRO A 404 10.53 9.42 -7.45
C PRO A 404 11.14 10.52 -6.56
N LEU A 405 12.17 10.21 -5.76
CA LEU A 405 12.87 11.19 -4.92
C LEU A 405 13.99 11.89 -5.69
N ASP A 406 13.63 12.50 -6.82
CA ASP A 406 14.52 13.22 -7.73
C ASP A 406 14.49 14.76 -7.52
N GLU A 407 15.10 15.51 -8.44
CA GLU A 407 15.14 16.98 -8.37
C GLU A 407 13.76 17.64 -8.40
N GLU A 408 12.78 17.03 -9.07
CA GLU A 408 11.39 17.51 -9.07
C GLU A 408 10.81 17.36 -7.66
N PHE A 409 11.00 16.19 -7.02
CA PHE A 409 10.60 16.00 -5.63
C PHE A 409 11.18 17.04 -4.68
N GLU A 410 12.48 17.30 -4.77
CA GLU A 410 13.15 18.25 -3.89
C GLU A 410 12.60 19.68 -4.05
N THR A 411 12.35 20.07 -5.29
CA THR A 411 11.79 21.39 -5.63
C THR A 411 10.36 21.52 -5.13
N LEU A 412 9.52 20.51 -5.37
CA LEU A 412 8.12 20.51 -4.94
C LEU A 412 7.99 20.47 -3.42
N ALA A 413 8.81 19.66 -2.74
CA ALA A 413 8.84 19.60 -1.29
C ALA A 413 9.14 20.98 -0.67
N GLN A 414 10.15 21.68 -1.21
CA GLN A 414 10.51 23.01 -0.72
C GLN A 414 9.43 24.06 -1.02
N ASN A 415 8.95 24.12 -2.26
CA ASN A 415 7.96 25.10 -2.69
C ASN A 415 6.66 25.01 -1.88
N VAL A 416 6.23 23.79 -1.54
CA VAL A 416 4.98 23.58 -0.79
C VAL A 416 5.19 23.76 0.72
N PHE A 417 6.25 23.21 1.31
CA PHE A 417 6.37 23.14 2.78
C PHE A 417 7.30 24.17 3.42
N LEU A 418 8.26 24.78 2.72
CA LEU A 418 9.08 25.84 3.33
C LEU A 418 8.24 27.06 3.74
N PRO A 419 7.27 27.56 2.94
CA PRO A 419 6.40 28.65 3.38
C PRO A 419 5.62 28.29 4.67
N VAL A 420 5.13 27.05 4.75
CA VAL A 420 4.43 26.54 5.95
C VAL A 420 5.36 26.58 7.15
N LEU A 421 6.58 26.06 7.02
CA LEU A 421 7.57 25.97 8.10
C LEU A 421 8.07 27.35 8.55
N GLN A 422 8.27 28.28 7.62
CA GLN A 422 8.73 29.64 7.92
C GLN A 422 7.67 30.46 8.68
N CYS A 423 6.38 30.21 8.44
CA CYS A 423 5.28 30.85 9.17
C CYS A 423 4.87 30.08 10.43
N GLU A 424 5.16 28.77 10.52
CA GLU A 424 4.79 27.95 11.68
C GLU A 424 5.53 28.44 12.95
N ARG A 425 4.76 28.67 14.01
CA ARG A 425 5.25 28.98 15.36
C ARG A 425 4.78 27.91 16.34
N LYS A 426 5.60 27.62 17.35
CA LYS A 426 5.15 26.85 18.51
C LYS A 426 4.26 27.74 19.37
N ARG A 427 3.28 27.12 20.05
CA ARG A 427 2.41 27.81 21.01
C ARG A 427 3.24 28.51 22.09
#